data_AF-A0A1J1LSG7-F1
#
_entry.id   AF-A0A1J1LSG7-F1
#
_cell.length_a   1.000
_cell.length_b   1.000
_cell.length_c   1.000
_cell.angle_alpha   90.00
_cell.angle_beta   90.00
_cell.angle_gamma   90.00
#
_symmetry.space_group_name_H-M   'P 1'
#
loop_
_entity.id
_entity.type
_entity.pdbx_description
1 polymer ?
#
loop_
_entity_poly.entity_id
_entity_poly.type
_entity_poly.pdbx_seq_one_letter_code
_entity_poly.pdbx_strand_id
1 'polypeptide(L)'
;MNLKLLTGVRKLLFLTILKNPGITKAQLCAFSQARGGNLQRIGHHLMGLESEGFIEASYVKKQGKFGYFIAKGKGKRMLESLQISGQILNQEDNIYEKKH
;
A
#
# COMPACT_ATOMS: atom_id res chain seq x y z
N MET A 1 10.43 12.87 16.89
CA MET A 1 9.04 12.65 16.43
C MET A 1 8.82 11.14 16.36
N ASN A 2 7.95 10.56 17.19
CA ASN A 2 7.69 9.12 17.20
C ASN A 2 6.65 8.82 16.10
N LEU A 3 7.12 8.50 14.88
CA LEU A 3 6.24 8.10 13.79
C LEU A 3 5.66 6.73 14.12
N LYS A 4 4.38 6.69 14.53
CA LYS A 4 3.66 5.43 14.71
C LYS A 4 3.69 4.67 13.37
N LEU A 5 4.30 3.49 13.38
CA LEU A 5 4.41 2.65 12.17
C LEU A 5 3.02 2.29 11.64
N LEU A 6 2.91 2.22 10.31
CA LEU A 6 1.71 1.69 9.67
C LEU A 6 1.56 0.21 10.00
N THR A 7 0.33 -0.22 10.31
CA THR A 7 -0.01 -1.61 10.60
C THR A 7 -1.24 -2.06 9.82
N GLY A 8 -1.51 -3.37 9.81
CA GLY A 8 -2.71 -3.96 9.20
C GLY A 8 -2.94 -3.57 7.75
N VAL A 9 -4.18 -3.21 7.41
CA VAL A 9 -4.61 -2.87 6.05
C VAL A 9 -3.88 -1.63 5.50
N ARG A 10 -3.59 -0.63 6.35
CA ARG A 10 -2.87 0.57 5.92
C ARG A 10 -1.44 0.25 5.48
N LYS A 11 -0.73 -0.61 6.22
CA LYS A 11 0.59 -1.10 5.83
C LYS A 11 0.52 -1.88 4.52
N LEU A 12 -0.44 -2.78 4.38
CA LEU A 12 -0.60 -3.59 3.18
C LEU A 12 -0.85 -2.72 1.94
N LEU A 13 -1.76 -1.74 2.03
CA LEU A 13 -2.04 -0.81 0.94
C LEU A 13 -0.81 0.03 0.59
N PHE A 14 -0.11 0.57 1.59
CA PHE A 14 1.12 1.33 1.40
C PHE A 14 2.19 0.51 0.66
N LEU A 15 2.44 -0.74 1.09
CA LEU A 15 3.40 -1.62 0.42
C LEU A 15 2.94 -2.06 -0.98
N THR A 16 1.63 -2.21 -1.19
CA THR A 16 1.09 -2.54 -2.51
C THR A 16 1.30 -1.40 -3.51
N ILE A 17 1.09 -0.16 -3.07
CA ILE A 17 1.35 1.05 -3.85
C ILE A 17 2.85 1.20 -4.15
N LEU A 18 3.71 0.91 -3.17
CA LEU A 18 5.16 0.90 -3.38
C LEU A 18 5.58 -0.10 -4.47
N LYS A 19 5.05 -1.33 -4.43
CA LYS A 19 5.34 -2.38 -5.43
C LYS A 19 4.74 -2.07 -6.81
N ASN A 20 3.65 -1.30 -6.86
CA ASN A 20 2.92 -0.99 -8.10
C ASN A 20 2.65 0.52 -8.20
N PRO A 21 3.66 1.36 -8.48
CA PRO A 21 3.46 2.80 -8.62
C PRO A 21 2.42 3.12 -9.70
N GLY A 22 1.47 4.00 -9.39
CA GLY A 22 0.37 4.34 -10.30
C GLY A 22 -0.80 3.37 -10.26
N ILE A 23 -0.82 2.41 -9.33
CA ILE A 23 -1.98 1.54 -9.13
C ILE A 23 -3.24 2.38 -8.84
N THR A 24 -4.34 2.03 -9.51
CA THR A 24 -5.61 2.73 -9.39
C THR A 24 -6.41 2.23 -8.19
N LYS A 25 -7.37 3.05 -7.72
CA LYS A 25 -8.33 2.64 -6.68
C LYS A 25 -9.07 1.36 -7.05
N ALA A 26 -9.49 1.23 -8.31
CA ALA A 26 -10.19 0.05 -8.81
C ALA A 26 -9.33 -1.22 -8.70
N GLN A 27 -8.05 -1.14 -9.04
CA GLN A 27 -7.11 -2.26 -8.91
C GLN A 27 -6.88 -2.64 -7.44
N LEU A 28 -6.69 -1.65 -6.55
CA LEU A 28 -6.57 -1.90 -5.10
C LEU A 28 -7.82 -2.57 -4.53
N CYS A 29 -9.00 -2.16 -5.00
CA CYS A 29 -10.28 -2.76 -4.63
C CYS A 29 -10.36 -4.23 -5.09
N ALA A 30 -9.99 -4.51 -6.33
CA ALA A 30 -9.95 -5.87 -6.87
C ALA A 30 -8.96 -6.76 -6.08
N PHE A 31 -7.76 -6.26 -5.78
CA PHE A 31 -6.77 -6.96 -4.94
C PHE A 31 -7.31 -7.30 -3.55
N SER A 32 -8.07 -6.39 -2.94
CA SER A 32 -8.67 -6.63 -1.63
C SER A 32 -9.82 -7.62 -1.70
N GLN A 33 -10.69 -7.53 -2.71
CA GLN A 33 -11.83 -8.45 -2.89
C GLN A 33 -11.37 -9.89 -3.12
N ALA A 34 -10.32 -10.09 -3.94
CA ALA A 34 -9.72 -11.40 -4.17
C ALA A 34 -9.20 -12.06 -2.88
N ARG A 35 -9.01 -11.27 -1.80
CA ARG A 35 -8.57 -11.72 -0.47
C ARG A 35 -9.68 -11.67 0.59
N GLY A 36 -10.94 -11.54 0.18
CA GLY A 36 -12.10 -11.47 1.09
C GLY A 36 -12.27 -10.14 1.82
N GLY A 37 -11.62 -9.07 1.37
CA GLY A 37 -11.69 -7.74 2.01
C GLY A 37 -12.91 -6.89 1.60
N ASN A 38 -13.21 -5.88 2.41
CA ASN A 38 -14.37 -4.97 2.23
C ASN A 38 -13.97 -3.65 1.55
N LEU A 39 -14.66 -3.31 0.44
CA LEU A 39 -14.45 -2.11 -0.38
C LEU A 39 -14.55 -0.79 0.37
N GLN A 40 -15.54 -0.65 1.26
CA GLN A 40 -15.82 0.63 1.94
C GLN A 40 -14.67 1.01 2.88
N ARG A 41 -13.97 0.01 3.44
CA ARG A 41 -12.83 0.22 4.33
C ARG A 41 -11.57 0.70 3.59
N ILE A 42 -11.40 0.33 2.32
CA ILE A 42 -10.22 0.73 1.53
C ILE A 42 -10.22 2.22 1.26
N GLY A 43 -11.38 2.79 0.91
CA GLY A 43 -11.51 4.23 0.67
C GLY A 43 -11.10 5.05 1.89
N HIS A 44 -11.57 4.66 3.07
CA HIS A 44 -11.20 5.29 4.34
C HIS A 44 -9.68 5.21 4.60
N HIS A 45 -9.06 4.05 4.38
CA HIS A 45 -7.62 3.90 4.58
C HIS A 45 -6.77 4.69 3.57
N LEU A 46 -7.18 4.74 2.30
CA LEU A 46 -6.47 5.53 1.28
C LEU A 46 -6.54 7.02 1.59
N MET A 47 -7.72 7.53 1.95
CA MET A 47 -7.90 8.92 2.35
C MET A 47 -7.02 9.26 3.56
N GLY A 48 -6.98 8.41 4.58
CA GLY A 48 -6.13 8.62 5.74
C GLY A 48 -4.63 8.54 5.44
N LEU A 49 -4.20 7.69 4.50
CA LEU A 49 -2.79 7.61 4.09
C LEU A 49 -2.38 8.85 3.29
N GLU A 50 -3.27 9.37 2.45
CA GLU A 50 -3.05 10.57 1.65
C GLU A 50 -3.02 11.83 2.52
N SER A 51 -4.01 12.01 3.41
CA SER A 51 -4.08 13.17 4.31
C SER A 51 -2.89 13.24 5.27
N GLU A 52 -2.36 12.10 5.69
CA GLU A 52 -1.16 12.03 6.53
C GLU A 52 0.14 12.27 5.75
N GLY A 53 0.07 12.28 4.42
CA GLY A 53 1.18 12.54 3.50
C GLY A 53 2.07 11.34 3.23
N PHE A 54 1.57 10.12 3.44
CA PHE A 54 2.32 8.89 3.14
C PHE A 54 2.23 8.49 1.66
N ILE A 55 1.10 8.77 1.03
CA ILE A 55 0.87 8.54 -0.40
C ILE A 55 0.35 9.81 -1.05
N GLU A 56 0.38 9.84 -2.38
CA GLU A 56 -0.18 10.91 -3.20
C GLU A 56 -0.96 10.32 -4.38
N ALA A 57 -2.09 10.92 -4.73
CA ALA A 57 -2.81 10.61 -5.96
C ALA A 57 -2.32 11.53 -7.09
N SER A 58 -2.07 10.96 -8.27
CA SER A 58 -1.65 11.73 -9.45
C SER A 58 -2.28 11.17 -10.71
N TYR A 59 -2.53 12.04 -11.69
CA TYR A 59 -3.14 11.65 -12.95
C TYR A 59 -2.13 10.90 -13.84
N VAL A 60 -2.45 9.66 -14.19
CA VAL A 60 -1.65 8.80 -15.06
C VAL A 60 -2.15 8.94 -16.49
N LYS A 61 -1.54 9.85 -17.26
CA LYS A 61 -1.94 10.16 -18.65
C LYS A 61 -2.14 8.93 -19.53
N LYS A 62 -1.21 7.96 -19.46
CA LYS A 62 -1.26 6.71 -20.26
C LYS A 62 -2.52 5.88 -20.00
N GLN A 63 -3.09 5.97 -18.81
CA GLN A 63 -4.26 5.18 -18.40
C GLN A 63 -5.56 6.01 -18.35
N GLY A 64 -5.48 7.33 -18.52
CA GLY A 64 -6.63 8.22 -18.39
C GLY A 64 -7.26 8.22 -16.99
N LYS A 65 -6.50 7.88 -15.94
CA LYS A 65 -7.01 7.61 -14.58
C LYS A 65 -6.06 8.15 -13.52
N PHE A 66 -6.57 8.37 -12.31
CA PHE A 66 -5.73 8.66 -11.14
C PHE A 66 -5.13 7.38 -10.56
N GLY A 67 -3.83 7.43 -10.30
CA GLY A 67 -3.06 6.37 -9.65
C GLY A 67 -2.40 6.88 -8.37
N TYR A 68 -2.05 5.95 -7.48
CA TYR A 68 -1.41 6.26 -6.21
C TYR A 68 0.11 6.03 -6.26
N PHE A 69 0.85 6.87 -5.54
CA PHE A 69 2.31 6.84 -5.44
C PHE A 69 2.75 7.06 -3.99
N ILE A 70 3.96 6.62 -3.65
CA ILE A 70 4.55 6.92 -2.33
C ILE A 70 5.03 8.37 -2.34
N ALA A 71 4.57 9.16 -1.37
CA ALA A 71 4.98 10.55 -1.24
C ALA A 71 6.47 10.65 -0.89
N LYS A 72 7.20 11.54 -1.57
CA LYS A 72 8.67 11.71 -1.41
C LYS A 72 9.10 12.13 0.00
N GLY A 73 8.22 12.78 0.76
CA GLY A 73 8.49 13.26 2.12
C GLY A 73 8.21 12.20 3.20
N LYS A 74 7.03 12.26 3.81
CA LYS A 74 6.66 11.35 4.90
C LYS A 74 6.55 9.89 4.45
N GLY A 75 6.11 9.63 3.21
CA GLY A 75 6.06 8.28 2.64
C GLY A 75 7.43 7.60 2.62
N LYS A 76 8.47 8.27 2.11
CA LYS A 76 9.84 7.73 2.11
C LYS A 76 10.35 7.43 3.53
N ARG A 77 10.15 8.34 4.50
CA ARG A 77 10.53 8.10 5.91
C ARG A 77 9.79 6.92 6.54
N MET A 78 8.52 6.73 6.19
CA MET A 78 7.75 5.56 6.64
C MET A 78 8.33 4.26 6.08
N LEU A 79 8.75 4.26 4.81
CA LEU A 79 9.41 3.11 4.21
C LEU A 79 10.71 2.74 4.95
N GLU A 80 11.57 3.73 5.20
CA GLU A 80 12.81 3.55 5.98
C GLU A 80 12.51 2.98 7.37
N SER A 81 11.47 3.51 8.05
CA SER A 81 11.07 3.04 9.38
C SER A 81 10.55 1.59 9.36
N LEU A 82 9.84 1.18 8.31
CA LEU A 82 9.37 -0.20 8.12
C LEU A 82 10.52 -1.17 7.77
N GLN A 83 11.55 -0.69 7.05
CA GLN A 83 12.75 -1.45 6.72
C GLN A 83 13.65 -1.66 7.95
N ILE A 84 13.90 -0.62 8.74
CA ILE A 84 14.66 -0.71 10.00
C ILE A 84 13.99 -1.69 10.97
N SER A 85 12.66 -1.77 10.95
CA SER A 85 11.89 -2.73 11.74
C SER A 85 11.97 -4.17 11.20
N GLY A 86 12.79 -4.46 10.18
CA GLY A 86 13.00 -5.80 9.62
C GLY A 86 11.81 -6.36 8.82
N GLN A 87 10.86 -5.51 8.41
CA GLN A 87 9.54 -5.96 7.95
C GLN A 87 9.28 -5.86 6.44
N ILE A 88 10.31 -5.73 5.61
CA ILE A 88 10.14 -5.73 4.15
C ILE A 88 11.07 -6.75 3.50
N LEU A 89 10.42 -7.74 2.87
CA LEU A 89 10.90 -8.87 2.04
C LEU A 89 11.32 -10.13 2.82
N ASN A 90 10.31 -10.87 3.29
CA ASN A 90 10.27 -12.35 3.31
C ASN A 90 8.79 -12.78 3.44
N GLN A 91 8.03 -12.66 2.35
CA GLN A 91 6.71 -13.31 2.20
C GLN A 91 6.55 -13.86 0.78
N GLU A 92 7.59 -14.48 0.23
CA GLU A 92 7.47 -15.32 -0.97
C GLU A 92 7.90 -16.79 -0.77
N ASP A 93 8.44 -17.23 0.38
CA ASP A 93 8.95 -18.61 0.51
C ASP A 93 8.27 -19.51 1.57
N ASN A 94 6.97 -19.37 1.88
CA ASN A 94 6.34 -20.35 2.79
C ASN A 94 4.83 -20.60 2.65
N ILE A 95 4.31 -20.67 1.42
CA ILE A 95 2.97 -21.23 1.15
C ILE A 95 2.97 -22.15 -0.09
N TYR A 96 4.09 -22.84 -0.37
CA TYR A 96 4.16 -23.86 -1.43
C TYR A 96 4.78 -25.20 -0.98
N GLU A 97 4.67 -25.56 0.30
CA GLU A 97 4.77 -26.96 0.72
C GLU A 97 3.52 -27.40 1.47
N LYS A 98 2.44 -27.58 0.71
CA LYS A 98 1.43 -28.60 1.01
C LYS A 98 0.56 -28.80 -0.23
N LYS A 99 1.05 -29.67 -1.12
CA LYS A 99 0.30 -30.68 -1.89
C LYS A 99 1.19 -31.20 -3.01
N HIS A 100 1.90 -32.28 -2.74
CA HIS A 100 1.85 -33.49 -3.56
C HIS A 100 2.18 -34.69 -2.69
#